data_AF-K9Z7T4-F1
#
_entry.id   AF-K9Z7T4-F1
#
_cell.length_a   1.000
_cell.length_b   1.000
_cell.length_c   1.000
_cell.angle_alpha   90.00
_cell.angle_beta   90.00
_cell.angle_gamma   90.00
#
_symmetry.space_group_name_H-M   'P 1'
#
loop_
_entity.id
_entity.type
_entity.pdbx_description
1 polymer ?
#
loop_
_entity_poly.entity_id
_entity_poly.type
_entity_poly.pdbx_seq_one_letter_code
_entity_poly.pdbx_strand_id
1 'polypeptide(L)'
;MNELEEIYKKFHEINIKLKKLEKKADRIIVTGGKLNKQPKPINIRLEELINIYNYIPQILSEYATPVSLSAKTYREKIEEVELDYQHNGYYWVILLENQGIKNYYLLPNGNIKFNFARLQNYINFVFILHGNFLDIGNNFSLIRCATIDILPNGLSWILKAKGEIISKISPSDLLLKELLKFQDKDKQIPDNISKLLDLLDSYYNETLKIKDRLYIESENIIELEEKFVQLNDIFISNNRQVYSLIDVKEKSILERVIQMNEQLSDKIAQQDKQIRGLRSNIGCLNFLVFILVLFISFFLWVAISA
;
A
#
# COMPACT_ATOMS: atom_id res chain seq x y z
N MET A 1 -51.35 -38.97 46.78
CA MET A 1 -50.14 -39.78 46.54
C MET A 1 -49.93 -40.17 45.06
N ASN A 2 -50.81 -39.76 44.12
CA ASN A 2 -50.79 -40.21 42.71
C ASN A 2 -50.00 -39.32 41.73
N GLU A 3 -49.88 -38.02 42.00
CA GLU A 3 -49.22 -37.08 41.06
C GLU A 3 -47.70 -37.24 41.02
N LEU A 4 -47.08 -37.59 42.16
CA LEU A 4 -45.64 -37.75 42.25
C LEU A 4 -45.17 -38.99 41.47
N GLU A 5 -45.95 -40.08 41.51
CA GLU A 5 -45.68 -41.29 40.70
C GLU A 5 -45.82 -41.01 39.20
N GLU A 6 -46.80 -40.20 38.80
CA GLU A 6 -46.98 -39.82 37.41
C GLU A 6 -45.82 -38.97 36.88
N ILE A 7 -45.31 -38.06 37.72
CA ILE A 7 -44.11 -37.25 37.41
C ILE A 7 -42.88 -38.15 37.29
N TYR A 8 -42.67 -39.08 38.22
CA TYR A 8 -41.54 -40.02 38.16
C TYR A 8 -41.59 -40.88 36.89
N LYS A 9 -42.78 -41.34 36.50
CA LYS A 9 -42.98 -42.12 35.28
C LYS A 9 -42.66 -41.31 34.02
N LYS A 10 -43.13 -40.06 33.93
CA LYS A 10 -42.78 -39.15 32.82
C LYS A 10 -41.29 -38.87 32.76
N PHE A 11 -40.65 -38.63 33.91
CA PHE A 11 -39.20 -38.38 33.97
C PHE A 11 -38.38 -39.61 33.55
N HIS A 12 -38.83 -40.80 33.91
CA HIS A 12 -38.22 -42.06 33.49
C HIS A 12 -38.35 -42.29 31.97
N GLU A 13 -39.52 -42.02 31.39
CA GLU A 13 -39.74 -42.09 29.94
C GLU A 13 -38.87 -41.11 29.16
N ILE A 14 -38.70 -39.88 29.67
CA ILE A 14 -37.81 -38.87 29.09
C ILE A 14 -36.35 -39.35 29.10
N ASN A 15 -35.88 -39.91 30.22
CA ASN A 15 -34.52 -40.44 30.33
C ASN A 15 -34.27 -41.63 29.38
N ILE A 16 -35.26 -42.49 29.18
CA ILE A 16 -35.17 -43.59 28.20
C ILE A 16 -35.11 -43.03 26.77
N LYS A 17 -35.91 -42.00 26.45
CA LYS A 17 -35.86 -41.33 25.14
C LYS A 17 -34.50 -40.67 24.90
N LEU A 18 -33.94 -39.97 25.89
CA LEU A 18 -32.61 -39.37 25.84
C LEU A 18 -31.52 -40.42 25.57
N LYS A 19 -31.48 -41.52 26.34
CA LYS A 19 -30.52 -42.62 26.10
C LYS A 19 -30.67 -43.26 24.72
N LYS A 20 -31.88 -43.34 24.17
CA LYS A 20 -32.11 -43.84 22.81
C LYS A 20 -31.63 -42.86 21.74
N LEU A 21 -31.71 -41.56 21.99
CA LEU A 21 -31.19 -40.51 21.10
C LEU A 21 -29.66 -40.44 21.16
N GLU A 22 -29.06 -40.55 22.33
CA GLU A 22 -27.59 -40.65 22.49
C GLU A 22 -27.04 -41.87 21.76
N LYS A 23 -27.66 -43.05 21.94
CA LYS A 23 -27.28 -44.26 21.18
C LYS A 23 -27.53 -44.15 19.66
N LYS A 24 -28.41 -43.25 19.22
CA LYS A 24 -28.59 -42.94 17.78
C LYS A 24 -27.53 -41.95 17.29
N ALA A 25 -27.10 -41.00 18.12
CA ALA A 25 -26.00 -40.08 17.83
C ALA A 25 -24.65 -40.83 17.75
N ASP A 26 -24.42 -41.80 18.63
CA ASP A 26 -23.24 -42.69 18.60
C ASP A 26 -23.25 -43.67 17.39
N ARG A 27 -24.38 -43.78 16.68
CA ARG A 27 -24.55 -44.57 15.45
C ARG A 27 -24.53 -43.72 14.18
N ILE A 28 -24.07 -42.47 14.25
CA ILE A 28 -23.69 -41.73 13.04
C ILE A 28 -22.41 -42.37 12.50
N ILE A 29 -22.61 -43.40 11.69
CA ILE A 29 -21.60 -43.93 10.78
C ILE A 29 -21.18 -42.75 9.90
N VAL A 30 -19.89 -42.40 9.98
CA VAL A 30 -19.22 -41.45 9.09
C VAL A 30 -19.22 -42.05 7.68
N THR A 31 -20.33 -41.93 6.97
CA THR A 31 -20.38 -42.12 5.52
C THR A 31 -19.68 -40.92 4.89
N GLY A 32 -18.38 -41.09 4.61
CA GLY A 32 -17.60 -40.31 3.65
C GLY A 32 -17.96 -38.83 3.58
N GLY A 33 -17.63 -38.07 4.64
CA GLY A 33 -17.87 -36.64 4.67
C GLY A 33 -17.19 -35.97 3.48
N LYS A 34 -17.98 -35.55 2.49
CA LYS A 34 -17.65 -34.34 1.74
C LYS A 34 -17.55 -33.25 2.81
N LEU A 35 -16.32 -32.98 3.24
CA LEU A 35 -15.98 -31.86 4.11
C LEU A 35 -16.39 -30.58 3.38
N ASN A 36 -17.65 -30.21 3.50
CA ASN A 36 -18.12 -28.90 3.05
C ASN A 36 -17.34 -27.89 3.89
N LYS A 37 -16.46 -27.16 3.20
CA LYS A 37 -15.50 -26.25 3.80
C LYS A 37 -16.28 -25.07 4.38
N GLN A 38 -16.40 -25.02 5.70
CA GLN A 38 -16.85 -23.81 6.38
C GLN A 38 -15.90 -22.65 6.02
N PRO A 39 -16.42 -21.42 5.90
CA PRO A 39 -15.61 -20.27 5.54
C PRO A 39 -14.56 -20.04 6.62
N LYS A 40 -13.35 -19.69 6.18
CA LYS A 40 -12.28 -19.34 7.12
C LYS A 40 -12.60 -17.98 7.74
N PRO A 41 -12.45 -17.81 9.07
CA PRO A 41 -12.65 -16.52 9.70
C PRO A 41 -11.61 -15.52 9.19
N ILE A 42 -12.06 -14.29 8.93
CA ILE A 42 -11.20 -13.17 8.61
C ILE A 42 -11.43 -12.05 9.64
N ASN A 43 -10.33 -11.48 10.13
CA ASN A 43 -10.34 -10.41 11.13
C ASN A 43 -10.21 -9.05 10.45
N ILE A 44 -11.32 -8.57 9.91
CA ILE A 44 -11.46 -7.23 9.31
C ILE A 44 -12.81 -6.62 9.72
N ARG A 45 -12.92 -5.30 9.59
CA ARG A 45 -14.18 -4.59 9.79
C ARG A 45 -15.13 -4.81 8.61
N LEU A 46 -16.43 -4.62 8.83
CA LEU A 46 -17.44 -4.79 7.78
C LEU A 46 -17.24 -3.79 6.63
N GLU A 47 -16.84 -2.56 6.96
CA GLU A 47 -16.56 -1.52 5.97
C GLU A 47 -15.38 -1.89 5.08
N GLU A 48 -14.35 -2.50 5.66
CA GLU A 48 -13.17 -3.00 4.93
C GLU A 48 -13.56 -4.15 4.01
N LEU A 49 -14.44 -5.06 4.46
CA LEU A 49 -14.97 -6.14 3.61
C LEU A 49 -15.68 -5.59 2.37
N ILE A 50 -16.55 -4.59 2.55
CA ILE A 50 -17.29 -3.95 1.45
C ILE A 50 -16.32 -3.26 0.49
N ASN A 51 -15.31 -2.56 1.01
CA ASN A 51 -14.29 -1.91 0.19
C ASN A 51 -13.50 -2.94 -0.62
N ILE A 52 -12.96 -3.98 0.02
CA ILE A 52 -12.20 -5.03 -0.68
C ILE A 52 -13.07 -5.66 -1.78
N TYR A 53 -14.34 -5.96 -1.48
CA TYR A 53 -15.26 -6.53 -2.45
C TYR A 53 -15.47 -5.62 -3.67
N ASN A 54 -15.62 -4.31 -3.47
CA ASN A 54 -15.89 -3.36 -4.55
C ASN A 54 -14.68 -3.05 -5.44
N TYR A 55 -13.46 -3.19 -4.92
CA TYR A 55 -12.21 -2.92 -5.67
C TYR A 55 -11.59 -4.20 -6.25
N ILE A 56 -11.40 -5.24 -5.42
CA ILE A 56 -10.69 -6.47 -5.81
C ILE A 56 -11.35 -7.69 -5.10
N PRO A 57 -12.55 -8.12 -5.54
CA PRO A 57 -13.29 -9.19 -4.87
C PRO A 57 -12.57 -10.55 -4.91
N GLN A 58 -11.64 -10.76 -5.85
CA GLN A 58 -10.93 -12.04 -6.00
C GLN A 58 -10.11 -12.41 -4.76
N ILE A 59 -9.63 -11.42 -3.98
CA ILE A 59 -8.89 -11.64 -2.74
C ILE A 59 -9.75 -12.39 -1.71
N LEU A 60 -11.06 -12.15 -1.70
CA LEU A 60 -11.98 -12.77 -0.74
C LEU A 60 -12.26 -14.25 -1.06
N SER A 61 -11.92 -14.73 -2.26
CA SER A 61 -12.26 -16.08 -2.71
C SER A 61 -11.65 -17.20 -1.85
N GLU A 62 -10.48 -16.97 -1.22
CA GLU A 62 -9.83 -17.94 -0.33
C GLU A 62 -10.54 -18.08 1.04
N TYR A 63 -11.30 -17.06 1.42
CA TYR A 63 -12.04 -16.98 2.68
C TYR A 63 -13.54 -17.23 2.48
N ALA A 64 -13.99 -17.22 1.22
CA ALA A 64 -15.37 -17.42 0.83
C ALA A 64 -15.77 -18.89 0.72
N THR A 65 -16.97 -19.20 1.18
CA THR A 65 -17.66 -20.44 0.84
C THR A 65 -18.72 -20.16 -0.22
N PRO A 66 -18.65 -20.78 -1.41
CA PRO A 66 -19.65 -20.57 -2.45
C PRO A 66 -20.96 -21.27 -2.11
N VAL A 67 -22.07 -20.52 -2.23
CA VAL A 67 -23.42 -20.96 -1.90
C VAL A 67 -24.43 -20.49 -2.94
N SER A 68 -25.58 -21.17 -2.98
CA SER A 68 -26.75 -20.77 -3.77
C SER A 68 -28.02 -20.96 -2.95
N LEU A 69 -29.13 -20.41 -3.44
CA LEU A 69 -30.45 -20.68 -2.86
C LEU A 69 -30.73 -22.19 -2.84
N SER A 70 -31.28 -22.68 -1.73
CA SER A 70 -31.68 -24.08 -1.59
C SER A 70 -32.86 -24.42 -2.48
N ALA A 71 -32.98 -25.69 -2.87
CA ALA A 71 -34.12 -26.24 -3.62
C ALA A 71 -35.47 -25.93 -2.94
N LYS A 72 -35.52 -25.85 -1.61
CA LYS A 72 -36.74 -25.53 -0.84
C LYS A 72 -37.21 -24.11 -1.10
N THR A 73 -36.28 -23.15 -1.11
CA THR A 73 -36.55 -21.74 -1.41
C THR A 73 -37.20 -21.54 -2.78
N TYR A 74 -36.99 -22.45 -3.74
CA TYR A 74 -37.61 -22.41 -5.06
C TYR A 74 -39.04 -22.98 -5.12
N ARG A 75 -39.42 -23.86 -4.18
CA ARG A 75 -40.65 -24.68 -4.28
C ARG A 75 -41.80 -24.19 -3.42
N GLU A 76 -41.52 -23.49 -2.33
CA GLU A 76 -42.53 -23.08 -1.35
C GLU A 76 -42.79 -21.56 -1.39
N LYS A 77 -43.99 -21.14 -0.98
CA LYS A 77 -44.34 -19.73 -0.76
C LYS A 77 -43.53 -19.21 0.44
N ILE A 78 -42.31 -18.79 0.13
CA ILE A 78 -41.31 -17.97 0.85
C ILE A 78 -41.78 -17.46 2.22
N GLU A 79 -41.50 -18.23 3.27
CA GLU A 79 -41.38 -17.66 4.63
C GLU A 79 -39.89 -17.41 4.96
N GLU A 80 -38.98 -18.29 4.54
CA GLU A 80 -37.55 -18.21 4.85
C GLU A 80 -36.65 -18.53 3.65
N VAL A 81 -35.56 -17.78 3.49
CA VAL A 81 -34.59 -17.96 2.39
C VAL A 81 -33.41 -18.78 2.90
N GLU A 82 -33.36 -20.05 2.51
CA GLU A 82 -32.27 -20.99 2.84
C GLU A 82 -31.22 -21.02 1.72
N LEU A 83 -29.93 -21.11 2.10
CA LEU A 83 -28.75 -21.15 1.24
C LEU A 83 -27.94 -22.42 1.54
N ASP A 84 -27.58 -23.15 0.49
CA ASP A 84 -26.79 -24.38 0.58
C ASP A 84 -25.45 -24.22 -0.15
N TYR A 85 -24.44 -24.96 0.33
CA TYR A 85 -23.15 -25.05 -0.35
C TYR A 85 -23.32 -25.57 -1.77
N GLN A 86 -22.72 -24.86 -2.72
CA GLN A 86 -22.65 -25.28 -4.12
C GLN A 86 -21.30 -24.87 -4.71
N HIS A 87 -20.63 -25.80 -5.41
CA HIS A 87 -19.28 -25.56 -5.96
C HIS A 87 -19.21 -24.30 -6.83
N ASN A 88 -20.22 -24.07 -7.68
CA ASN A 88 -20.38 -22.87 -8.50
C ASN A 88 -21.53 -22.00 -7.98
N GLY A 89 -21.56 -21.78 -6.66
CA GLY A 89 -22.58 -20.98 -6.01
C GLY A 89 -22.58 -19.53 -6.47
N TYR A 90 -23.77 -18.96 -6.69
CA TYR A 90 -23.90 -17.55 -7.12
C TYR A 90 -23.49 -16.56 -6.03
N TYR A 91 -23.43 -16.97 -4.78
CA TYR A 91 -23.11 -16.10 -3.65
C TYR A 91 -21.92 -16.64 -2.87
N TRP A 92 -21.31 -15.79 -2.06
CA TRP A 92 -20.23 -16.09 -1.15
C TRP A 92 -20.64 -15.82 0.28
N VAL A 93 -20.45 -16.83 1.14
CA VAL A 93 -20.51 -16.65 2.59
C VAL A 93 -19.11 -16.29 3.09
N ILE A 94 -19.01 -15.20 3.84
CA ILE A 94 -17.80 -14.75 4.53
C ILE A 94 -18.07 -14.75 6.03
N LEU A 95 -17.13 -15.28 6.80
CA LEU A 95 -17.17 -15.25 8.27
C LEU A 95 -16.23 -14.15 8.77
N LEU A 96 -16.79 -13.09 9.35
CA LEU A 96 -16.01 -12.10 10.08
C LEU A 96 -15.89 -12.53 11.54
N GLU A 97 -14.67 -12.49 12.08
CA GLU A 97 -14.39 -12.72 13.49
C GLU A 97 -13.73 -11.49 14.08
N ASN A 98 -14.46 -10.77 14.94
CA ASN A 98 -13.95 -9.58 15.62
C ASN A 98 -14.16 -9.75 17.13
N GLN A 99 -13.06 -9.72 17.89
CA GLN A 99 -13.07 -9.89 19.36
C GLN A 99 -13.85 -11.15 19.83
N GLY A 100 -13.80 -12.24 19.05
CA GLY A 100 -14.47 -13.51 19.35
C GLY A 100 -15.96 -13.58 18.96
N ILE A 101 -16.52 -12.49 18.43
CA ILE A 101 -17.88 -12.48 17.87
C ILE A 101 -17.80 -12.90 16.40
N LYS A 102 -18.54 -13.94 16.05
CA LYS A 102 -18.61 -14.51 14.70
C LYS A 102 -19.87 -14.08 13.99
N ASN A 103 -19.72 -13.36 12.89
CA ASN A 103 -20.82 -12.89 12.06
C ASN A 103 -20.66 -13.40 10.63
N TYR A 104 -21.74 -13.96 10.07
CA TYR A 104 -21.76 -14.43 8.70
C TYR A 104 -22.40 -13.39 7.80
N TYR A 105 -21.70 -13.09 6.71
CA TYR A 105 -22.16 -12.16 5.69
C TYR A 105 -22.22 -12.85 4.35
N LEU A 106 -23.18 -12.43 3.55
CA LEU A 106 -23.41 -12.96 2.23
C LEU A 106 -23.19 -11.84 1.20
N LEU A 107 -22.42 -12.17 0.18
CA LEU A 107 -22.01 -11.31 -0.92
C LEU A 107 -22.35 -11.99 -2.24
N PRO A 108 -22.53 -11.26 -3.35
CA PRO A 108 -22.51 -11.87 -4.67
C PRO A 108 -21.12 -12.50 -4.94
N ASN A 109 -21.07 -13.59 -5.70
CA ASN A 109 -19.79 -14.24 -6.02
C ASN A 109 -19.02 -13.39 -7.05
N GLY A 110 -17.88 -12.83 -6.64
CA GLY A 110 -17.06 -11.96 -7.49
C GLY A 110 -16.41 -12.65 -8.69
N ASN A 111 -16.34 -13.99 -8.69
CA ASN A 111 -15.78 -14.78 -9.78
C ASN A 111 -16.83 -15.20 -10.84
N ILE A 112 -18.12 -14.96 -10.57
CA ILE A 112 -19.20 -15.32 -11.50
C ILE A 112 -19.72 -14.07 -12.18
N LYS A 113 -19.98 -14.18 -13.49
CA LYS A 113 -20.70 -13.14 -14.24
C LYS A 113 -22.20 -13.26 -13.98
N PHE A 114 -22.78 -12.26 -13.34
CA PHE A 114 -24.21 -12.19 -13.09
C PHE A 114 -24.95 -11.78 -14.37
N ASN A 115 -25.82 -12.66 -14.84
CA ASN A 115 -26.83 -12.28 -15.81
C ASN A 115 -28.05 -11.75 -15.04
N PHE A 116 -28.03 -10.46 -14.75
CA PHE A 116 -29.11 -9.80 -14.01
C PHE A 116 -30.46 -9.90 -14.71
N ALA A 117 -30.53 -9.87 -16.04
CA ALA A 117 -31.78 -10.02 -16.78
C ALA A 117 -32.47 -11.37 -16.52
N ARG A 118 -31.68 -12.46 -16.43
CA ARG A 118 -32.20 -13.80 -16.16
C ARG A 118 -32.41 -14.08 -14.66
N LEU A 119 -31.57 -13.49 -13.81
CA LEU A 119 -31.48 -13.83 -12.39
C LEU A 119 -32.13 -12.80 -11.46
N GLN A 120 -32.74 -11.74 -11.98
CA GLN A 120 -33.29 -10.62 -11.21
C GLN A 120 -34.15 -11.08 -10.03
N ASN A 121 -35.10 -11.98 -10.29
CA ASN A 121 -36.01 -12.49 -9.26
C ASN A 121 -35.27 -13.25 -8.15
N TYR A 122 -34.22 -13.99 -8.48
CA TYR A 122 -33.44 -14.77 -7.52
C TYR A 122 -32.51 -13.89 -6.68
N ILE A 123 -31.94 -12.85 -7.29
CA ILE A 123 -31.11 -11.88 -6.59
C ILE A 123 -31.97 -11.04 -5.65
N ASN A 124 -33.19 -10.68 -6.05
CA ASN A 124 -34.16 -9.95 -5.23
C ASN A 124 -34.56 -10.67 -3.93
N PHE A 125 -34.38 -12.00 -3.82
CA PHE A 125 -34.58 -12.71 -2.55
C PHE A 125 -33.52 -12.36 -1.51
N VAL A 126 -32.33 -11.98 -1.95
CA VAL A 126 -31.13 -11.86 -1.11
C VAL A 126 -30.64 -10.42 -1.02
N PHE A 127 -30.80 -9.64 -2.08
CA PHE A 127 -30.33 -8.26 -2.20
C PHE A 127 -31.45 -7.34 -2.69
N ILE A 128 -31.44 -6.11 -2.20
CA ILE A 128 -32.21 -4.99 -2.75
C ILE A 128 -31.39 -4.39 -3.88
N LEU A 129 -32.03 -4.22 -5.04
CA LEU A 129 -31.43 -3.70 -6.26
C LEU A 129 -31.75 -2.21 -6.43
N HIS A 130 -30.73 -1.36 -6.40
CA HIS A 130 -30.85 0.07 -6.65
C HIS A 130 -30.37 0.44 -8.05
N GLY A 131 -31.25 1.04 -8.85
CA GLY A 131 -30.99 1.42 -10.24
C GLY A 131 -31.43 0.37 -11.26
N ASN A 132 -31.10 0.61 -12.53
CA ASN A 132 -31.35 -0.33 -13.61
C ASN A 132 -30.22 -1.37 -13.64
N PHE A 133 -30.53 -2.67 -13.75
CA PHE A 133 -29.56 -3.77 -13.85
C PHE A 133 -29.63 -4.51 -15.20
N LEU A 134 -30.47 -4.03 -16.13
CA LEU A 134 -30.55 -4.58 -17.49
C LEU A 134 -29.19 -4.37 -18.20
N ASP A 135 -28.58 -5.46 -18.66
CA ASP A 135 -27.32 -5.53 -19.43
C ASP A 135 -26.02 -5.06 -18.75
N ILE A 136 -26.02 -4.90 -17.43
CA ILE A 136 -24.87 -4.35 -16.69
C ILE A 136 -23.82 -5.39 -16.27
N GLY A 137 -24.10 -6.69 -16.45
CA GLY A 137 -23.16 -7.75 -16.10
C GLY A 137 -22.66 -7.61 -14.67
N ASN A 138 -21.34 -7.57 -14.45
CA ASN A 138 -20.74 -7.38 -13.13
C ASN A 138 -20.46 -5.91 -12.76
N ASN A 139 -21.00 -4.94 -13.50
CA ASN A 139 -20.74 -3.52 -13.27
C ASN A 139 -21.69 -2.95 -12.20
N PHE A 140 -21.53 -3.38 -10.96
CA PHE A 140 -22.30 -2.89 -9.81
C PHE A 140 -21.37 -2.66 -8.60
N SER A 141 -21.88 -1.94 -7.60
CA SER A 141 -21.25 -1.79 -6.28
C SER A 141 -22.12 -2.43 -5.22
N LEU A 142 -21.48 -3.07 -4.24
CA LEU A 142 -22.10 -3.48 -3.00
C LEU A 142 -22.18 -2.27 -2.06
N ILE A 143 -23.39 -1.93 -1.63
CA ILE A 143 -23.64 -0.91 -0.59
C ILE A 143 -23.63 -1.56 0.79
N ARG A 144 -24.33 -2.70 0.92
CA ARG A 144 -24.46 -3.41 2.20
C ARG A 144 -24.47 -4.92 1.98
N CYS A 145 -23.72 -5.64 2.81
CA CYS A 145 -23.73 -7.10 2.84
C CYS A 145 -25.10 -7.62 3.32
N ALA A 146 -25.54 -8.76 2.80
CA ALA A 146 -26.63 -9.50 3.40
C ALA A 146 -26.15 -10.17 4.70
N THR A 147 -27.00 -10.25 5.71
CA THR A 147 -26.69 -10.95 6.96
C THR A 147 -27.40 -12.29 6.97
N ILE A 148 -26.67 -13.32 7.38
CA ILE A 148 -27.15 -14.69 7.41
C ILE A 148 -26.78 -15.32 8.76
N ASP A 149 -27.57 -16.28 9.20
CA ASP A 149 -27.27 -17.10 10.38
C ASP A 149 -27.03 -18.54 9.92
N ILE A 150 -26.11 -19.25 10.57
CA ILE A 150 -25.84 -20.66 10.26
C ILE A 150 -26.91 -21.54 10.89
N LEU A 151 -27.45 -22.50 10.13
CA LEU A 151 -28.44 -23.44 10.65
C LEU A 151 -27.78 -24.48 11.57
N PRO A 152 -28.52 -25.12 12.48
CA PRO A 152 -27.98 -26.14 13.40
C PRO A 152 -27.34 -27.34 12.72
N ASN A 153 -27.65 -27.56 11.43
CA ASN A 153 -27.01 -28.60 10.62
C ASN A 153 -25.53 -28.29 10.31
N GLY A 154 -25.08 -27.05 10.52
CA GLY A 154 -23.72 -26.61 10.24
C GLY A 154 -23.33 -26.66 8.76
N LEU A 155 -24.30 -26.70 7.84
CA LEU A 155 -24.07 -26.88 6.40
C LEU A 155 -24.84 -25.88 5.54
N SER A 156 -25.90 -25.29 6.10
CA SER A 156 -26.80 -24.38 5.41
C SER A 156 -26.91 -23.08 6.20
N TRP A 157 -27.33 -22.02 5.52
CA TRP A 157 -27.52 -20.69 6.11
C TRP A 157 -28.92 -20.18 5.83
N ILE A 158 -29.43 -19.37 6.75
CA ILE A 158 -30.71 -18.69 6.61
C ILE A 158 -30.50 -17.18 6.50
N LEU A 159 -31.21 -16.54 5.59
CA LEU A 159 -31.17 -15.09 5.42
C LEU A 159 -31.87 -14.38 6.58
N LYS A 160 -31.14 -13.49 7.25
CA LYS A 160 -31.66 -12.65 8.33
C LYS A 160 -32.05 -11.27 7.82
N ALA A 161 -31.20 -10.65 7.01
CA ALA A 161 -31.50 -9.38 6.37
C ALA A 161 -30.90 -9.30 4.97
N LYS A 162 -31.64 -8.66 4.06
CA LYS A 162 -31.19 -8.43 2.69
C LYS A 162 -30.03 -7.44 2.63
N GLY A 163 -29.08 -7.74 1.75
CA GLY A 163 -28.04 -6.82 1.35
C GLY A 163 -28.56 -5.78 0.37
N GLU A 164 -27.70 -4.87 -0.05
CA GLU A 164 -28.03 -3.82 -1.02
C GLU A 164 -26.92 -3.68 -2.04
N ILE A 165 -27.28 -3.66 -3.31
CA ILE A 165 -26.36 -3.40 -4.41
C ILE A 165 -26.92 -2.28 -5.30
N ILE A 166 -26.01 -1.47 -5.85
CA ILE A 166 -26.34 -0.38 -6.75
C ILE A 166 -25.65 -0.60 -8.09
N SER A 167 -26.40 -0.38 -9.16
CA SER A 167 -25.86 -0.40 -10.50
C SER A 167 -24.87 0.74 -10.68
N LYS A 168 -23.65 0.43 -11.16
CA LYS A 168 -22.70 1.45 -11.62
C LYS A 168 -23.12 1.87 -13.03
N ILE A 169 -24.29 2.51 -13.14
CA ILE A 169 -24.70 3.08 -14.42
C ILE A 169 -23.72 4.21 -14.71
N SER A 170 -23.07 4.18 -15.89
CA SER A 170 -22.33 5.34 -16.35
C SER A 170 -23.30 6.53 -16.35
N PRO A 171 -22.95 7.72 -15.83
CA PRO A 171 -23.79 8.91 -15.94
C PRO A 171 -24.30 9.14 -17.37
N SER A 172 -23.50 8.75 -18.36
CA SER A 172 -23.83 8.77 -19.79
C SER A 172 -25.00 7.86 -20.18
N ASP A 173 -25.13 6.67 -19.57
CA ASP A 173 -26.19 5.70 -19.89
C ASP A 173 -27.53 6.09 -19.23
N LEU A 174 -27.49 6.74 -18.07
CA LEU A 174 -28.67 7.36 -17.45
C LEU A 174 -29.19 8.51 -18.31
N LEU A 175 -28.28 9.37 -18.79
CA LEU A 175 -28.61 10.48 -19.69
C LEU A 175 -29.18 9.99 -21.02
N LEU A 176 -28.58 8.98 -21.66
CA LEU A 176 -29.10 8.40 -22.90
C LEU A 176 -30.49 7.79 -22.72
N LYS A 177 -30.73 7.10 -21.59
CA LYS A 177 -32.03 6.49 -21.30
C LYS A 177 -33.11 7.54 -20.96
N GLU A 178 -32.75 8.67 -20.35
CA GLU A 178 -33.67 9.78 -20.14
C GLU A 178 -33.96 10.54 -21.44
N LEU A 179 -32.94 10.84 -22.26
CA LEU A 179 -33.11 11.47 -23.57
C LEU A 179 -34.06 10.69 -24.48
N LEU A 180 -33.93 9.35 -24.51
CA LEU A 180 -34.84 8.49 -25.27
C LEU A 180 -36.29 8.53 -24.78
N LYS A 181 -36.55 8.82 -23.50
CA LYS A 181 -37.91 9.00 -22.97
C LYS A 181 -38.54 10.33 -23.37
N PHE A 182 -37.73 11.34 -23.70
CA PHE A 182 -38.20 12.64 -24.16
C PHE A 182 -38.47 12.67 -25.67
N GLN A 183 -37.83 11.78 -26.44
CA GLN A 183 -38.02 11.68 -27.89
C GLN A 183 -39.43 11.22 -28.30
N ASP A 184 -40.12 10.46 -27.44
CA ASP A 184 -41.51 10.00 -27.68
C ASP A 184 -42.59 11.01 -27.21
N LYS A 185 -42.22 12.12 -26.57
CA LYS A 185 -43.17 13.09 -25.96
C LYS A 185 -42.98 14.52 -26.47
N ASP A 186 -42.69 14.68 -27.76
CA ASP A 186 -42.69 15.98 -28.40
C ASP A 186 -44.11 16.56 -28.51
N LYS A 187 -44.41 17.51 -27.61
CA LYS A 187 -45.00 18.82 -27.93
C LYS A 187 -45.05 19.66 -26.65
N GLN A 188 -44.22 20.70 -26.62
CA GLN A 188 -43.94 21.64 -25.52
C GLN A 188 -42.81 21.18 -24.60
N ILE A 189 -41.57 21.42 -25.05
CA ILE A 189 -40.39 21.48 -24.18
C ILE A 189 -40.69 22.55 -23.12
N PRO A 190 -40.82 22.21 -21.83
CA PRO A 190 -41.01 23.20 -20.77
C PRO A 190 -39.76 24.09 -20.69
N ASP A 191 -39.93 25.39 -20.42
CA ASP A 191 -38.84 26.38 -20.28
C ASP A 191 -37.72 25.98 -19.30
N ASN A 192 -37.98 25.00 -18.43
CA ASN A 192 -36.99 24.46 -17.51
C ASN A 192 -35.99 23.52 -18.20
N ILE A 193 -36.39 22.85 -19.28
CA ILE A 193 -35.50 21.98 -20.06
C ILE A 193 -34.59 22.82 -20.97
N SER A 194 -35.09 23.91 -21.57
CA SER A 194 -34.23 24.83 -22.34
C SER A 194 -33.15 25.46 -21.46
N LYS A 195 -33.51 25.94 -20.27
CA LYS A 195 -32.53 26.43 -19.27
C LYS A 195 -31.53 25.37 -18.83
N LEU A 196 -31.96 24.10 -18.72
CA LEU A 196 -31.06 23.01 -18.40
C LEU A 196 -30.06 22.75 -19.53
N LEU A 197 -30.50 22.81 -20.79
CA LEU A 197 -29.64 22.67 -21.96
C LEU A 197 -28.63 23.82 -22.06
N ASP A 198 -29.06 25.06 -21.80
CA ASP A 198 -28.15 26.21 -21.77
C ASP A 198 -27.09 26.08 -20.66
N LEU A 199 -27.49 25.60 -19.48
CA LEU A 199 -26.54 25.31 -18.40
C LEU A 199 -25.58 24.19 -18.78
N LEU A 200 -26.06 23.14 -19.46
CA LEU A 200 -25.23 22.04 -19.91
C LEU A 200 -24.19 22.51 -20.93
N ASP A 201 -24.59 23.35 -21.88
CA ASP A 201 -23.70 23.95 -22.86
C ASP A 201 -22.68 24.88 -22.20
N SER A 202 -23.08 25.66 -21.19
CA SER A 202 -22.13 26.47 -20.42
C SER A 202 -21.09 25.60 -19.69
N TYR A 203 -21.52 24.50 -19.07
CA TYR A 203 -20.63 23.61 -18.32
C TYR A 203 -19.69 22.85 -19.25
N TYR A 204 -20.19 22.41 -20.39
CA TYR A 204 -19.38 21.77 -21.43
C TYR A 204 -18.30 22.72 -21.96
N ASN A 205 -18.67 23.97 -22.24
CA ASN A 205 -17.73 24.99 -22.71
C ASN A 205 -16.69 25.39 -21.65
N GLU A 206 -17.08 25.45 -20.36
CA GLU A 206 -16.12 25.65 -19.27
C GLU A 206 -15.16 24.46 -19.14
N THR A 207 -15.67 23.24 -19.26
CA THR A 207 -14.85 22.03 -19.21
C THR A 207 -13.82 22.01 -20.34
N LEU A 208 -14.21 22.39 -21.56
CA LEU A 208 -13.30 22.55 -22.70
C LEU A 208 -12.22 23.61 -22.41
N LYS A 209 -12.60 24.79 -21.91
CA LYS A 209 -11.63 25.85 -21.56
C LYS A 209 -10.63 25.41 -20.49
N ILE A 210 -11.08 24.66 -19.48
CA ILE A 210 -10.20 24.13 -18.43
C ILE A 210 -9.24 23.12 -19.05
N LYS A 211 -9.72 22.24 -19.94
CA LYS A 211 -8.89 21.26 -20.63
C LYS A 211 -7.80 21.93 -21.48
N ASP A 212 -8.15 22.99 -22.21
CA ASP A 212 -7.19 23.75 -23.03
C ASP A 212 -6.14 24.44 -22.15
N ARG A 213 -6.54 25.02 -21.01
CA ARG A 213 -5.58 25.59 -20.04
C ARG A 213 -4.64 24.55 -19.49
N LEU A 214 -5.15 23.38 -19.10
CA LEU A 214 -4.32 22.27 -18.59
C LEU A 214 -3.31 21.80 -19.64
N TYR A 215 -3.70 21.77 -20.92
CA TYR A 215 -2.78 21.44 -22.00
C TYR A 215 -1.63 22.46 -22.11
N ILE A 216 -1.95 23.76 -22.14
CA ILE A 216 -0.95 24.83 -22.19
C ILE A 216 -0.02 24.78 -20.97
N GLU A 217 -0.59 24.56 -19.78
CA GLU A 217 0.18 24.52 -18.55
C GLU A 217 1.08 23.28 -18.49
N SER A 218 0.67 22.15 -19.06
CA SER A 218 1.52 20.97 -19.20
C SER A 218 2.70 21.19 -20.15
N GLU A 219 2.51 21.91 -21.26
CA GLU A 219 3.60 22.29 -22.18
C GLU A 219 4.61 23.21 -21.49
N ASN A 220 4.12 24.19 -20.70
CA ASN A 220 4.99 25.08 -19.93
C ASN A 220 5.83 24.33 -18.88
N ILE A 221 5.26 23.29 -18.25
CA ILE A 221 6.00 22.44 -17.29
C ILE A 221 7.14 21.71 -18.01
N ILE A 222 6.87 21.14 -19.20
CA ILE A 222 7.90 20.46 -20.00
C ILE A 222 9.03 21.43 -20.35
N GLU A 223 8.71 22.65 -20.80
CA GLU A 223 9.72 23.67 -21.13
C GLU A 223 10.56 24.07 -19.91
N LEU A 224 9.94 24.18 -18.74
CA LEU A 224 10.64 24.48 -17.47
C LEU A 224 11.57 23.33 -17.06
N GLU A 225 11.14 22.08 -17.22
CA GLU A 225 11.98 20.91 -16.96
C GLU A 225 13.20 20.88 -17.87
N GLU A 226 13.05 21.16 -19.17
CA GLU A 226 14.17 21.25 -20.11
C GLU A 226 15.17 22.35 -19.71
N LYS A 227 14.68 23.55 -19.35
CA LYS A 227 15.52 24.65 -18.85
C LYS A 227 16.25 24.28 -17.57
N PHE A 228 15.59 23.56 -16.66
CA PHE A 228 16.21 23.09 -15.42
C PHE A 228 17.34 22.09 -15.69
N VAL A 229 17.14 21.15 -16.62
CA VAL A 229 18.19 20.21 -17.05
C VAL A 229 19.39 20.96 -17.61
N GLN A 230 19.17 21.93 -18.51
CA GLN A 230 20.26 22.75 -19.06
C GLN A 230 21.03 23.51 -17.98
N LEU A 231 20.32 24.12 -17.02
CA LEU A 231 20.95 24.84 -15.92
C LEU A 231 21.78 23.91 -15.03
N ASN A 232 21.28 22.70 -14.76
CA ASN A 232 21.97 21.70 -13.97
C ASN A 232 23.25 21.21 -14.68
N ASP A 233 23.21 21.01 -15.99
CA ASP A 233 24.39 20.64 -16.78
C ASP A 233 25.47 21.73 -16.76
N ILE A 234 25.06 23.00 -16.86
CA ILE A 234 25.98 24.15 -16.71
C ILE A 234 26.59 24.16 -15.31
N PHE A 235 25.78 23.94 -14.26
CA PHE A 235 26.26 23.88 -12.88
C PHE A 235 27.30 22.76 -12.67
N ILE A 236 27.02 21.56 -13.18
CA ILE A 236 27.94 20.42 -13.12
C ILE A 236 29.24 20.72 -13.88
N SER A 237 29.15 21.31 -15.08
CA SER A 237 30.31 21.69 -15.89
C SER A 237 31.19 22.71 -15.18
N ASN A 238 30.59 23.78 -14.64
CA ASN A 238 31.32 24.83 -13.91
C ASN A 238 32.00 24.27 -12.67
N ASN A 239 31.31 23.42 -11.90
CA ASN A 239 31.92 22.77 -10.73
C ASN A 239 33.11 21.90 -11.13
N ARG A 240 33.01 21.13 -12.22
CA ARG A 240 34.14 20.34 -12.73
C ARG A 240 35.33 21.23 -13.09
N GLN A 241 35.09 22.37 -13.74
CA GLN A 241 36.15 23.35 -14.04
C GLN A 241 36.80 23.90 -12.77
N VAL A 242 36.01 24.28 -11.77
CA VAL A 242 36.52 24.76 -10.47
C VAL A 242 37.41 23.70 -9.81
N TYR A 243 36.97 22.44 -9.74
CA TYR A 243 37.78 21.37 -9.18
C TYR A 243 39.10 21.15 -9.95
N SER A 244 39.08 21.24 -11.29
CA SER A 244 40.31 21.13 -12.09
C SER A 244 41.28 22.29 -11.85
N LEU A 245 40.77 23.52 -11.64
CA LEU A 245 41.60 24.67 -11.32
C LEU A 245 42.20 24.58 -9.92
N ILE A 246 41.45 24.05 -8.96
CA ILE A 246 41.95 23.78 -7.61
C ILE A 246 43.10 22.78 -7.68
N ASP A 247 42.93 21.65 -8.36
CA ASP A 247 43.97 20.61 -8.49
C ASP A 247 45.26 21.15 -9.12
N VAL A 248 45.15 21.90 -10.22
CA VAL A 248 46.30 22.55 -10.87
C VAL A 248 47.00 23.53 -9.93
N LYS A 249 46.22 24.33 -9.18
CA LYS A 249 46.77 25.34 -8.28
C LYS A 249 47.43 24.71 -7.04
N GLU A 250 46.83 23.67 -6.47
CA GLU A 250 47.40 22.90 -5.36
C GLU A 250 48.73 22.27 -5.77
N LYS A 251 48.78 21.65 -6.96
CA LYS A 251 50.03 21.08 -7.49
C LYS A 251 51.12 22.14 -7.68
N SER A 252 50.78 23.29 -8.27
CA SER A 252 51.75 24.38 -8.45
C SER A 252 52.25 24.96 -7.13
N ILE A 253 51.37 25.10 -6.12
CA ILE A 253 51.76 25.54 -4.78
C ILE A 253 52.70 24.51 -4.14
N LEU A 254 52.38 23.22 -4.23
CA LEU A 254 53.19 22.15 -3.68
C LEU A 254 54.60 22.13 -4.29
N GLU A 255 54.70 22.25 -5.62
CA GLU A 255 55.98 22.34 -6.33
C GLU A 255 56.83 23.53 -5.86
N ARG A 256 56.21 24.71 -5.68
CA ARG A 256 56.91 25.89 -5.14
C ARG A 256 57.39 25.69 -3.70
N VAL A 257 56.59 25.05 -2.85
CA VAL A 257 56.97 24.75 -1.47
C VAL A 257 58.14 23.77 -1.43
N ILE A 258 58.15 22.75 -2.28
CA ILE A 258 59.26 21.80 -2.42
C ILE A 258 60.54 22.54 -2.82
N GLN A 259 60.49 23.34 -3.89
CA GLN A 259 61.64 24.12 -4.37
C GLN A 259 62.19 25.08 -3.29
N MET A 260 61.30 25.76 -2.56
CA MET A 260 61.71 26.65 -1.48
C MET A 260 62.38 25.90 -0.32
N ASN A 261 61.88 24.71 0.03
CA ASN A 261 62.49 23.86 1.04
C ASN A 261 63.88 23.35 0.60
N GLU A 262 64.05 22.97 -0.66
CA GLU A 262 65.35 22.59 -1.23
C GLU A 262 66.35 23.75 -1.14
N GLN A 263 65.95 24.95 -1.58
CA GLN A 263 66.79 26.16 -1.48
C GLN A 263 67.15 26.52 -0.03
N LEU A 264 66.23 26.33 0.91
CA LEU A 264 66.50 26.57 2.32
C LEU A 264 67.49 25.54 2.89
N SER A 265 67.32 24.26 2.55
CA SER A 265 68.22 23.18 2.92
C SER A 265 69.66 23.45 2.42
N ASP A 266 69.80 23.89 1.17
CA ASP A 266 71.11 24.25 0.60
C ASP A 266 71.75 25.44 1.33
N LYS A 267 70.96 26.47 1.68
CA LYS A 267 71.45 27.60 2.47
C LYS A 267 71.91 27.20 3.86
N ILE A 268 71.17 26.31 4.54
CA ILE A 268 71.55 25.76 5.85
C ILE A 268 72.88 25.00 5.71
N ALA A 269 73.01 24.14 4.70
CA ALA A 269 74.24 23.40 4.46
C ALA A 269 75.45 24.31 4.18
N GLN A 270 75.24 25.40 3.44
CA GLN A 270 76.27 26.42 3.18
C GLN A 270 76.69 27.14 4.46
N GLN A 271 75.73 27.55 5.30
CA GLN A 271 76.00 28.18 6.59
C GLN A 271 76.76 27.22 7.53
N ASP A 272 76.37 25.96 7.60
CA ASP A 272 77.08 24.95 8.39
C ASP A 272 78.52 24.74 7.92
N LYS A 273 78.77 24.82 6.60
CA LYS A 273 80.14 24.80 6.06
C LYS A 273 80.94 26.01 6.51
N GLN A 274 80.35 27.21 6.50
CA GLN A 274 80.99 28.42 7.00
C GLN A 274 81.27 28.35 8.50
N ILE A 275 80.31 27.91 9.31
CA ILE A 275 80.46 27.73 10.76
C ILE A 275 81.58 26.73 11.08
N ARG A 276 81.66 25.60 10.37
CA ARG A 276 82.75 24.63 10.52
C ARG A 276 84.11 25.24 10.18
N GLY A 277 84.20 26.04 9.11
CA GLY A 277 85.42 26.78 8.76
C GLY A 277 85.85 27.75 9.86
N LEU A 278 84.91 28.55 10.39
CA LEU A 278 85.17 29.46 11.51
C LEU A 278 85.61 28.73 12.78
N ARG A 279 84.94 27.61 13.12
CA ARG A 279 85.33 26.75 14.26
C ARG A 279 86.74 26.20 14.09
N SER A 280 87.13 25.79 12.89
CA SER A 280 88.50 25.35 12.61
C SER A 280 89.51 26.48 12.82
N ASN A 281 89.22 27.69 12.34
CA ASN A 281 90.10 28.85 12.53
C ASN A 281 90.24 29.24 14.00
N ILE A 282 89.13 29.24 14.76
CA ILE A 282 89.15 29.48 16.21
C ILE A 282 89.96 28.39 16.93
N GLY A 283 89.81 27.12 16.52
CA GLY A 283 90.63 26.02 17.03
C GLY A 283 92.12 26.25 16.80
N CYS A 284 92.53 26.66 15.60
CA CYS A 284 93.91 27.02 15.29
C CYS A 284 94.42 28.22 16.12
N LEU A 285 93.58 29.24 16.30
CA LEU A 285 93.92 30.42 17.10
C LEU A 285 94.13 30.05 18.57
N ASN A 286 93.22 29.26 19.14
CA ASN A 286 93.34 28.76 20.51
C ASN A 286 94.59 27.89 20.70
N PHE A 287 94.93 27.06 19.70
CA PHE A 287 96.16 26.28 19.70
C PHE A 287 97.43 27.17 19.68
N LEU A 288 97.43 28.22 18.85
CA LEU A 288 98.51 29.22 18.82
C LEU A 288 98.65 29.96 20.15
N VAL A 289 97.54 30.39 20.75
CA VAL A 289 97.54 31.04 22.07
C VAL A 289 98.08 30.09 23.13
N PHE A 290 97.68 28.81 23.12
CA PHE A 290 98.19 27.79 24.03
C PHE A 290 99.72 27.61 23.89
N ILE A 291 100.24 27.54 22.67
CA ILE A 291 101.69 27.51 22.42
C ILE A 291 102.37 28.75 23.01
N LEU A 292 101.80 29.93 22.79
CA LEU A 292 102.36 31.19 23.27
C LEU A 292 102.41 31.25 24.80
N VAL A 293 101.35 30.78 25.48
CA VAL A 293 101.31 30.66 26.94
C VAL A 293 102.39 29.69 27.43
N LEU A 294 102.53 28.52 26.81
CA LEU A 294 103.59 27.56 27.16
C LEU A 294 105.00 28.16 27.00
N PHE A 295 105.24 28.91 25.91
CA PHE A 295 106.50 29.61 25.69
C PHE A 295 106.77 30.65 26.77
N ILE A 296 105.78 31.48 27.12
CA ILE A 296 105.92 32.50 28.18
C ILE A 296 106.18 31.84 29.53
N SER A 297 105.44 30.77 29.87
CA SER A 297 105.65 30.01 31.11
C SER A 297 107.04 29.38 31.17
N PHE A 298 107.53 28.85 30.05
CA PHE A 298 108.89 28.32 29.94
C PHE A 298 109.95 29.41 30.16
N PHE A 299 109.80 30.57 29.51
CA PHE A 299 110.72 31.69 29.69
C PHE A 299 110.70 32.26 31.11
N LEU A 300 109.52 32.35 31.76
CA LEU A 300 109.44 32.74 33.17
C LEU A 300 110.13 31.73 34.09
N TRP A 301 109.96 30.43 33.83
CA TRP A 301 110.62 29.39 34.61
C TRP A 301 112.15 29.44 34.49
N VAL A 302 112.66 29.66 33.27
CA VAL A 302 114.09 29.88 33.01
C VAL A 302 114.60 31.14 33.72
N ALA A 303 113.86 32.24 33.68
CA ALA A 303 114.24 33.49 34.32
C ALA A 303 114.24 33.43 35.86
N ILE A 304 113.39 32.60 36.46
CA ILE A 304 113.34 32.38 37.93
C ILE A 304 114.44 31.40 38.39
N SER A 305 114.91 30.51 37.50
CA SER A 305 115.90 29.47 37.82
C SER A 305 117.36 29.89 37.55
N ALA A 306 117.58 31.08 37.01
CA ALA A 306 118.89 31.69 36.74
C ALA A 306 119.22 32.76 37.78
#